data_AF-A0A957S904-F1
#
_entry.id   AF-A0A957S904-F1
#
_cell.length_a   1.000
_cell.length_b   1.000
_cell.length_c   1.000
_cell.angle_alpha   90.00
_cell.angle_beta   90.00
_cell.angle_gamma   90.00
#
_symmetry.space_group_name_H-M   'P 1'
#
loop_
_entity.id
_entity.type
_entity.pdbx_description
1 polymer ?
#
loop_
_entity_poly.entity_id
_entity_poly.type
_entity_poly.pdbx_seq_one_letter_code
_entity_poly.pdbx_strand_id
1 'polypeptide(L)'
;MDGNNVAAHRSRSQRLRRTGFTLGVASLFLLIGTTACQAATAQSAFDQAAGRFAACPDSPNCVSTQAPADDSEHTIAPLSYTGSVAEAREQLLAVINAQPRTTLVTDQAVAGGHYFHV
;
A
#
# COMPACT_ATOMS: atom_id res chain seq x y z
N MET A 1 4.56 -24.73 72.33
CA MET A 1 3.44 -25.12 71.45
C MET A 1 2.53 -23.88 71.37
N ASP A 2 2.25 -23.17 70.26
CA ASP A 2 2.01 -23.58 68.88
C ASP A 2 2.43 -22.49 67.85
N GLY A 3 3.61 -22.64 67.23
CA GLY A 3 4.10 -21.78 66.15
C GLY A 3 3.61 -22.16 64.74
N ASN A 4 2.71 -23.15 64.62
CA ASN A 4 2.39 -23.81 63.34
C ASN A 4 1.28 -23.10 62.53
N ASN A 5 0.42 -22.30 63.19
CA ASN A 5 -0.76 -21.72 62.54
C ASN A 5 -0.50 -20.39 61.79
N VAL A 6 0.59 -19.68 62.10
CA VAL A 6 0.91 -18.38 61.45
C VAL A 6 1.56 -18.57 60.07
N ALA A 7 2.36 -19.64 59.89
CA ALA A 7 3.03 -19.93 58.62
C ALA A 7 2.05 -20.41 57.52
N ALA A 8 1.02 -21.17 57.89
CA ALA A 8 0.02 -21.69 56.96
C ALA A 8 -0.86 -20.58 56.35
N HIS A 9 -1.20 -19.53 57.11
CA HIS A 9 -2.07 -18.45 56.64
C HIS A 9 -1.34 -17.48 55.68
N ARG A 10 -0.03 -17.25 55.87
CA ARG A 10 0.79 -16.42 54.97
C ARG A 10 1.03 -17.09 53.61
N SER A 11 1.20 -18.41 53.56
CA SER A 11 1.46 -19.13 52.30
C SER A 11 0.21 -19.25 51.40
N ARG A 12 -0.98 -19.42 51.99
CA ARG A 12 -2.26 -19.53 51.28
C ARG A 12 -2.69 -18.19 50.64
N SER A 13 -2.48 -17.09 51.35
CA SER A 13 -2.72 -15.72 50.85
C SER A 13 -1.69 -15.27 49.80
N GLN A 14 -0.45 -15.75 49.88
CA GLN A 14 0.59 -15.49 48.86
C GLN A 14 0.38 -16.27 47.56
N ARG A 15 -0.13 -17.51 47.61
CA ARG A 15 -0.42 -18.30 46.41
C ARG A 15 -1.59 -17.73 45.62
N LEU A 16 -2.70 -17.35 46.28
CA LEU A 16 -3.86 -16.74 45.61
C LEU A 16 -3.55 -15.40 44.92
N ARG A 17 -2.63 -14.60 45.48
CA ARG A 17 -2.20 -13.32 44.89
C ARG A 17 -1.30 -13.50 43.66
N ARG A 18 -0.48 -14.57 43.61
CA ARG A 18 0.42 -14.85 42.49
C ARG A 18 -0.30 -15.40 41.27
N THR A 19 -1.25 -16.33 41.44
CA THR A 19 -2.05 -16.87 40.32
C THR A 19 -3.01 -15.83 39.74
N GLY A 20 -3.61 -14.96 40.57
CA GLY A 20 -4.44 -13.86 40.09
C GLY A 20 -3.68 -12.83 39.24
N PHE A 21 -2.40 -12.57 39.60
CA PHE A 21 -1.55 -11.64 38.86
C PHE A 21 -1.09 -12.23 37.52
N THR A 22 -0.68 -13.49 37.46
CA THR A 22 -0.23 -14.12 36.19
C THR A 22 -1.39 -14.35 35.21
N LEU A 23 -2.59 -14.73 35.68
CA LEU A 23 -3.79 -14.87 34.83
C LEU A 23 -4.32 -13.49 34.36
N GLY A 24 -4.23 -12.47 35.21
CA GLY A 24 -4.63 -11.10 34.87
C GLY A 24 -3.73 -10.46 33.80
N VAL A 25 -2.41 -10.67 33.89
CA VAL A 25 -1.46 -10.12 32.91
C VAL A 25 -1.57 -10.85 31.56
N ALA A 26 -1.75 -12.17 31.54
CA ALA A 26 -1.95 -12.93 30.29
C ALA A 26 -3.25 -12.54 29.56
N SER A 27 -4.33 -12.27 30.30
CA SER A 27 -5.59 -11.79 29.73
C SER A 27 -5.49 -10.36 29.18
N LEU A 28 -4.63 -9.52 29.77
CA LEU A 28 -4.41 -8.14 29.32
C LEU A 28 -3.61 -8.08 28.01
N PHE A 29 -2.62 -8.96 27.81
CA PHE A 29 -1.90 -9.06 26.53
C PHE A 29 -2.75 -9.64 25.40
N LEU A 30 -3.70 -10.52 25.70
CA LEU A 30 -4.64 -11.06 24.71
C LEU A 30 -5.65 -10.00 24.21
N LEU A 31 -5.97 -9.00 25.05
CA LEU A 31 -6.92 -7.92 24.72
C LEU A 31 -6.28 -6.73 23.99
N ILE A 32 -4.94 -6.57 24.03
CA ILE A 32 -4.23 -5.43 23.42
C ILE A 32 -3.69 -5.78 22.02
N GLY A 33 -3.74 -7.05 21.60
CA GLY A 33 -3.00 -7.55 20.44
C GLY A 33 -3.66 -7.52 19.06
N THR A 34 -4.92 -7.09 18.89
CA THR A 34 -5.63 -7.28 17.59
C THR A 34 -5.86 -6.04 16.74
N THR A 35 -5.42 -4.85 17.14
CA THR A 35 -5.56 -3.67 16.27
C THR A 35 -4.39 -3.53 15.32
N ALA A 36 -4.22 -4.51 14.42
CA ALA A 36 -3.52 -4.27 13.16
C ALA A 36 -4.43 -3.38 12.32
N CYS A 37 -4.18 -2.08 12.34
CA CYS A 37 -4.81 -1.15 11.41
C CYS A 37 -4.34 -1.56 10.01
N GLN A 38 -5.20 -2.23 9.25
CA GLN A 38 -4.97 -2.49 7.84
C GLN A 38 -4.95 -1.12 7.16
N ALA A 39 -3.76 -0.53 7.01
CA ALA A 39 -3.58 0.61 6.13
C ALA A 39 -3.99 0.13 4.75
N ALA A 40 -5.16 0.59 4.26
CA ALA A 40 -5.51 0.46 2.87
C ALA A 40 -4.43 1.22 2.09
N THR A 41 -3.44 0.49 1.59
CA THR A 41 -2.46 1.07 0.69
C THR A 41 -3.26 1.53 -0.53
N ALA A 42 -3.21 2.83 -0.82
CA ALA A 42 -3.66 3.33 -2.10
C ALA A 42 -2.80 2.64 -3.15
N GLN A 43 -3.29 1.55 -3.73
CA GLN A 43 -2.62 0.86 -4.81
C GLN A 43 -2.54 1.87 -5.95
N SER A 44 -1.32 2.28 -6.30
CA SER A 44 -1.08 3.14 -7.44
C SER A 44 -1.74 2.49 -8.66
N ALA A 45 -2.50 3.27 -9.43
CA ALA A 45 -3.14 2.81 -10.66
C ALA A 45 -2.13 2.27 -11.70
N PHE A 46 -0.83 2.43 -11.44
CA PHE A 46 0.27 1.86 -12.19
C PHE A 46 1.06 0.89 -11.30
N ASP A 47 1.23 -0.34 -11.79
CA ASP A 47 2.17 -1.33 -11.26
C ASP A 47 3.53 -1.12 -11.95
N GLN A 48 4.46 -0.51 -11.23
CA GLN A 48 5.82 -0.23 -11.72
C GLN A 48 6.63 -1.50 -11.99
N ALA A 49 6.39 -2.58 -11.23
CA ALA A 49 7.14 -3.82 -11.38
C ALA A 49 6.67 -4.58 -12.63
N ALA A 50 5.35 -4.59 -12.88
CA ALA A 50 4.79 -5.18 -14.09
C ALA A 50 4.85 -4.25 -15.31
N GLY A 51 5.07 -2.95 -15.11
CA GLY A 51 5.04 -1.93 -16.17
C GLY A 51 3.64 -1.74 -16.75
N ARG A 52 2.58 -1.93 -15.96
CA ARG A 52 1.19 -1.94 -16.43
C ARG A 52 0.27 -1.04 -15.62
N PHE A 53 -0.70 -0.43 -16.29
CA PHE A 53 -1.79 0.26 -15.63
C PHE A 53 -2.88 -0.73 -15.21
N ALA A 54 -3.66 -0.35 -14.21
CA ALA A 54 -4.94 -0.99 -13.91
C ALA A 54 -5.85 -0.95 -15.16
N ALA A 55 -6.77 -1.91 -15.24
CA ALA A 55 -7.78 -1.91 -16.30
C ALA A 55 -8.59 -0.61 -16.23
N CYS A 56 -9.02 -0.11 -17.39
CA CYS A 56 -9.94 1.01 -17.43
C CYS A 56 -11.23 0.65 -16.67
N PRO A 57 -11.71 1.51 -15.75
CA PRO A 57 -13.05 1.35 -15.22
C PRO A 57 -14.08 1.56 -16.34
N ASP A 58 -15.27 1.02 -16.14
CA ASP A 58 -16.44 1.19 -17.03
C ASP A 58 -16.92 2.65 -17.01
N SER A 59 -16.24 3.50 -17.79
CA SER A 59 -16.44 4.94 -17.86
C SER A 59 -16.02 5.45 -19.24
N PRO A 60 -16.86 6.27 -19.90
CA PRO A 60 -16.67 6.63 -21.31
C PRO A 60 -15.45 7.52 -21.58
N ASN A 61 -14.78 8.00 -20.53
CA ASN A 61 -13.61 8.87 -20.64
C ASN A 61 -12.27 8.12 -20.43
N CYS A 62 -12.29 6.84 -20.03
CA CYS A 62 -11.06 6.08 -19.85
C CYS A 62 -10.66 5.43 -21.17
N VAL A 63 -9.41 5.65 -21.60
CA VAL A 63 -8.83 4.89 -22.70
C VAL A 63 -7.40 4.49 -22.36
N SER A 64 -6.95 3.35 -22.87
CA SER A 64 -5.63 2.80 -22.63
C SER A 64 -5.13 2.01 -23.83
N THR A 65 -3.85 2.16 -24.15
CA THR A 65 -3.16 1.33 -25.15
C THR A 65 -2.87 -0.08 -24.66
N GLN A 66 -3.07 -0.32 -23.35
CA GLN A 66 -2.86 -1.60 -22.68
C GLN A 66 -4.18 -2.30 -22.34
N ALA A 67 -5.33 -1.73 -22.75
CA ALA A 67 -6.61 -2.40 -22.62
C ALA A 67 -6.67 -3.68 -23.50
N PRO A 68 -7.48 -4.68 -23.12
CA PRO A 68 -7.69 -5.87 -23.95
C PRO A 68 -8.18 -5.52 -25.36
N ALA A 69 -7.68 -6.20 -26.39
CA ALA A 69 -8.01 -5.88 -27.78
C ALA A 69 -9.50 -6.08 -28.13
N ASP A 70 -10.23 -6.86 -27.34
CA ASP A 70 -11.68 -7.06 -27.44
C ASP A 70 -12.50 -5.97 -26.73
N ASP A 71 -11.86 -5.09 -25.96
CA ASP A 71 -12.45 -3.90 -25.36
C ASP A 71 -12.33 -2.71 -26.32
N SER A 72 -13.24 -2.64 -27.30
CA SER A 72 -13.23 -1.58 -28.31
C SER A 72 -13.60 -0.19 -27.78
N GLU A 73 -14.17 -0.11 -26.57
CA GLU A 73 -14.57 1.16 -25.95
C GLU A 73 -13.38 1.86 -25.31
N HIS A 74 -12.51 1.11 -24.61
CA HIS A 74 -11.39 1.68 -23.88
C HIS A 74 -10.05 1.53 -24.61
N THR A 75 -9.94 0.68 -25.65
CA THR A 75 -8.67 0.51 -26.38
C THR A 75 -8.38 1.64 -27.35
N ILE A 76 -7.14 2.14 -27.32
CA ILE A 76 -6.61 3.09 -28.32
C ILE A 76 -5.24 2.66 -28.83
N ALA A 77 -4.87 3.11 -30.03
CA ALA A 77 -3.52 2.88 -30.55
C ALA A 77 -2.47 3.74 -29.80
N PRO A 78 -1.24 3.23 -29.59
CA PRO A 78 -0.14 4.04 -29.07
C PRO A 78 0.15 5.28 -29.91
N LEU A 79 0.49 6.38 -29.25
CA LEU A 79 0.97 7.58 -29.93
C LEU A 79 2.37 7.32 -30.52
N SER A 80 2.49 7.43 -31.83
CA SER A 80 3.75 7.25 -32.54
C SER A 80 4.61 8.50 -32.48
N TYR A 81 5.93 8.34 -32.37
CA TYR A 81 6.93 9.40 -32.49
C TYR A 81 8.07 8.96 -33.40
N THR A 82 8.84 9.94 -33.88
CA THR A 82 10.04 9.72 -34.68
C THR A 82 11.29 10.09 -33.89
N GLY A 83 12.45 9.56 -34.28
CA GLY A 83 13.71 9.80 -33.57
C GLY A 83 13.92 8.82 -32.43
N SER A 84 14.89 9.13 -31.57
CA SER A 84 15.22 8.31 -30.42
C SER A 84 14.24 8.49 -29.25
N VAL A 85 14.18 7.50 -28.36
CA VAL A 85 13.40 7.59 -27.10
C VAL A 85 13.82 8.81 -26.27
N ALA A 86 15.12 9.12 -26.24
CA ALA A 86 15.65 10.24 -25.47
C ALA A 86 15.16 11.60 -26.01
N GLU A 87 15.24 11.79 -27.33
CA GLU A 87 14.74 13.01 -28.00
C GLU A 87 13.22 13.15 -27.81
N ALA A 88 12.46 12.08 -28.00
CA ALA A 88 11.01 12.10 -27.83
C ALA A 88 10.61 12.44 -26.38
N ARG A 89 11.34 11.89 -25.40
CA ARG A 89 11.15 12.20 -23.98
C ARG A 89 11.42 13.67 -23.67
N GLU A 90 12.52 14.22 -24.18
CA GLU A 90 12.87 15.63 -23.98
C GLU A 90 11.80 16.57 -24.58
N GLN A 91 11.34 16.26 -25.80
CA GLN A 91 10.26 17.01 -26.45
C GLN A 91 8.95 16.91 -25.66
N LEU A 92 8.58 15.73 -25.18
CA LEU A 92 7.37 15.53 -24.39
C LEU A 92 7.41 16.34 -23.08
N LEU A 93 8.55 16.33 -22.38
CA LEU A 93 8.74 17.11 -21.16
C LEU A 93 8.63 18.61 -21.43
N ALA A 94 9.16 19.11 -22.55
CA ALA A 94 9.02 20.51 -22.93
C ALA A 94 7.54 20.91 -23.12
N VAL A 95 6.76 20.06 -23.81
CA VAL A 95 5.32 20.28 -24.02
C VAL A 95 4.55 20.24 -22.70
N ILE A 96 4.79 19.22 -21.87
CA ILE A 96 4.17 19.06 -20.55
C ILE A 96 4.40 20.29 -19.67
N ASN A 97 5.64 20.77 -19.60
CA ASN A 97 6.01 21.90 -18.74
C ASN A 97 5.47 23.25 -19.26
N ALA A 98 5.12 23.34 -20.55
CA ALA A 98 4.48 24.53 -21.12
C ALA A 98 2.96 24.58 -20.87
N GLN A 99 2.34 23.47 -20.45
CA GLN A 99 0.89 23.38 -20.29
C GLN A 99 0.44 24.05 -18.96
N PRO A 100 -0.51 25.00 -18.99
CA PRO A 100 -1.02 25.62 -17.77
C PRO A 100 -1.73 24.61 -16.88
N ARG A 101 -1.50 24.72 -15.56
CA ARG A 101 -2.06 23.85 -14.50
C ARG A 101 -1.57 22.39 -14.54
N THR A 102 -0.44 22.12 -15.18
CA THR A 102 0.22 20.81 -15.16
C THR A 102 1.37 20.83 -14.15
N THR A 103 1.58 19.73 -13.42
CA THR A 103 2.71 19.60 -12.47
C THR A 103 3.31 18.21 -12.60
N LEU A 104 4.56 18.12 -13.06
CA LEU A 104 5.27 16.84 -13.11
C LEU A 104 5.52 16.31 -11.68
N VAL A 105 4.75 15.32 -11.27
CA VAL A 105 4.84 14.65 -9.96
C VAL A 105 5.92 13.58 -9.96
N THR A 106 6.09 12.84 -11.06
CA THR A 106 7.05 11.74 -11.17
C THR A 106 7.58 11.61 -12.58
N ASP A 107 8.87 11.31 -12.70
CA ASP A 107 9.58 11.00 -13.95
C ASP A 107 10.61 9.91 -13.64
N GLN A 108 10.30 8.67 -14.04
CA GLN A 108 11.08 7.50 -13.65
C GLN A 108 11.25 6.53 -14.82
N ALA A 109 12.42 5.91 -14.91
CA ALA A 109 12.62 4.75 -15.76
C ALA A 109 11.93 3.53 -15.12
N VAL A 110 11.22 2.74 -15.93
CA VAL A 110 10.48 1.56 -15.49
C VAL A 110 10.74 0.39 -16.44
N ALA A 111 10.36 -0.82 -16.05
CA ALA A 111 10.45 -1.97 -16.94
C ALA A 111 9.65 -1.68 -18.22
N GLY A 112 10.33 -1.68 -19.37
CA GLY A 112 9.71 -1.44 -20.68
C GLY A 112 9.58 0.03 -21.11
N GLY A 113 10.10 1.02 -20.35
CA GLY A 113 10.09 2.41 -20.81
C GLY A 113 10.30 3.46 -19.72
N HIS A 114 9.54 4.55 -19.83
CA HIS A 114 9.54 5.67 -18.88
C HIS A 114 8.11 5.99 -18.44
N TYR A 115 7.95 6.33 -17.16
CA TYR A 115 6.68 6.71 -16.57
C TYR A 115 6.72 8.17 -16.13
N PHE A 116 5.73 8.94 -16.60
CA PHE A 116 5.48 10.32 -16.17
C PHE A 116 4.12 10.38 -15.47
N HIS A 117 4.08 11.00 -14.30
CA HIS A 117 2.85 11.39 -13.63
C HIS A 117 2.79 12.91 -13.59
N VAL A 118 1.72 13.49 -14.13
CA VAL A 118 1.55 14.93 -14.43
C VAL A 118 0.22 15.48 -13.96
#